data_AF-A0A1C5SZ34-F1
#
_entry.id   AF-A0A1C5SZ34-F1
#
_cell.length_a   1.000
_cell.length_b   1.000
_cell.length_c   1.000
_cell.angle_alpha   90.00
_cell.angle_beta   90.00
_cell.angle_gamma   90.00
#
_symmetry.space_group_name_H-M   'P 1'
#
loop_
_entity.id
_entity.type
_entity.pdbx_description
1 polymer ?
#
loop_
_entity_poly.entity_id
_entity_poly.type
_entity_poly.pdbx_seq_one_letter_code
_entity_poly.pdbx_strand_id
1 'polypeptide(L)' 'MDKVANESDVNTRWQEMIDAEKIMMDDLCYIPVFEKGTATLQNKDVKGLVIRPVGVPYTFQYVSK' A
#
# COMPACT_ATOMS: atom_id res chain seq x y z
N MET A 1 16.16 3.98 9.04
CA MET A 1 15.01 3.09 9.34
C MET A 1 14.92 2.71 10.81
N ASP A 2 16.03 2.57 11.54
CA ASP A 2 15.99 2.18 12.96
C ASP A 2 15.27 3.16 13.88
N LYS A 3 15.24 4.46 13.56
CA LYS A 3 14.47 5.47 14.31
C LYS A 3 12.96 5.23 14.17
N VAL A 4 12.47 5.19 12.93
CA VAL A 4 11.06 4.87 12.60
C VAL A 4 10.61 3.53 13.20
N ALA A 5 11.48 2.52 13.20
CA ALA A 5 11.15 1.18 13.68
C ALA A 5 10.97 1.10 15.20
N ASN A 6 11.59 2.01 15.96
CA ASN A 6 11.58 1.99 17.43
C ASN A 6 10.77 3.14 18.05
N GLU A 7 10.26 4.08 17.24
CA GLU A 7 9.44 5.18 17.73
C GLU A 7 8.03 4.71 18.13
N SER A 8 7.64 5.08 19.35
CA SER A 8 6.40 4.70 20.00
C SER A 8 5.28 5.71 19.79
N ASP A 9 5.60 7.00 19.58
CA ASP A 9 4.63 8.02 19.24
C ASP A 9 4.30 8.00 17.73
N VAL A 10 3.01 7.93 17.41
CA VAL A 10 2.54 7.77 16.03
C VAL A 10 2.81 9.00 15.19
N ASN A 11 2.72 10.21 15.77
CA ASN A 11 2.91 11.45 15.03
C ASN A 11 4.39 11.67 14.73
N THR A 12 5.25 11.43 15.71
CA THR A 12 6.72 11.48 15.52
C THR A 12 7.17 10.46 14.50
N ARG A 13 6.72 9.20 14.60
CA ARG A 13 7.07 8.15 13.63
C ARG A 13 6.65 8.50 12.20
N TRP A 14 5.47 9.10 12.03
CA TRP A 14 5.00 9.54 10.71
C TRP A 14 5.89 10.65 10.14
N GLN A 15 6.28 11.63 10.95
CA GLN A 15 7.19 12.68 10.51
C GLN A 15 8.56 12.12 10.12
N GLU A 16 9.09 11.18 10.90
CA GLU A 16 10.36 10.50 10.57
C GLU A 16 10.29 9.70 9.26
N MET A 17 9.14 9.11 8.92
CA MET A 17 8.94 8.45 7.63
C MET A 17 8.97 9.45 6.46
N ILE A 18 8.30 10.59 6.61
CA ILE A 18 8.31 11.66 5.59
C ILE A 18 9.73 12.17 5.36
N ASP A 19 10.48 12.40 6.42
CA ASP A 19 11.84 12.94 6.30
C ASP A 19 12.81 11.91 5.72
N ALA A 20 12.61 10.62 6.01
CA ALA A 20 13.34 9.54 5.34
C ALA A 20 13.02 9.46 3.84
N GLU A 21 11.75 9.61 3.44
CA GLU A 21 11.34 9.64 2.03
C GLU A 21 11.99 10.81 1.28
N LYS A 22 12.00 12.02 1.85
CA LYS A 22 12.66 13.18 1.24
C LYS A 22 14.14 12.94 0.95
N ILE A 23 14.88 12.38 1.92
CA ILE A 23 16.30 12.04 1.72
C ILE A 23 16.46 11.06 0.55
N MET A 24 15.59 10.05 0.45
CA MET A 24 15.63 9.08 -0.65
C MET A 24 15.32 9.71 -2.03
N MET A 25 14.46 10.73 -2.06
CA MET A 25 14.13 11.46 -3.30
C MET A 25 15.26 12.42 -3.72
N ASP A 26 15.91 13.08 -2.76
CA ASP A 26 17.02 14.01 -3.02
C ASP A 26 18.26 13.27 -3.57
N ASP A 27 18.54 12.06 -3.07
CA ASP A 27 19.65 11.22 -3.53
C ASP A 27 19.35 10.42 -4.82
N LEU A 28 18.23 10.70 -5.51
CA LEU A 28 17.82 10.02 -6.76
C LEU A 28 17.76 8.49 -6.65
N CYS A 29 17.51 7.93 -5.46
CA CYS A 29 17.56 6.49 -5.22
C CYS A 29 16.44 5.68 -5.90
N TYR A 30 15.35 6.33 -6.31
CA TYR A 30 14.18 5.64 -6.86
C TYR A 30 13.58 6.39 -8.05
N ILE A 31 13.64 5.77 -9.23
CA ILE A 31 12.99 6.25 -10.46
C ILE A 31 11.82 5.31 -10.76
N PRO A 32 10.60 5.62 -10.31
CA PRO A 32 9.43 4.77 -10.58
C PRO A 32 9.03 4.90 -12.06
N VAL A 33 9.37 3.89 -12.86
CA VAL A 33 9.05 3.86 -14.31
C VAL A 33 7.61 3.42 -14.57
N PHE A 34 7.05 2.58 -13.70
CA PHE A 34 5.66 2.14 -13.76
C PHE A 34 5.19 1.68 -12.39
N GLU A 35 3.91 1.89 -12.10
CA GLU A 35 3.24 1.32 -10.93
C GLU A 35 2.46 0.07 -11.38
N LYS A 36 2.67 -1.06 -10.69
CA LYS A 36 1.93 -2.30 -10.99
C LYS A 36 0.51 -2.21 -10.46
N GLY A 37 -0.40 -1.67 -11.25
CA GLY A 37 -1.85 -1.84 -11.04
C GLY A 37 -2.28 -3.25 -11.46
N THR A 38 -3.16 -3.89 -10.68
CA THR A 38 -3.82 -5.14 -11.09
C THR A 38 -5.22 -4.81 -11.60
N ALA A 39 -5.56 -5.28 -12.80
CA ALA A 39 -6.90 -5.17 -13.36
C ALA A 39 -7.54 -6.56 -13.46
N THR A 40 -8.79 -6.70 -13.00
CA THR A 40 -9.55 -7.96 -13.09
C THR A 40 -10.91 -7.72 -13.70
N LEU A 41 -11.32 -8.63 -14.60
CA LEU A 41 -12.66 -8.63 -15.17
C LEU A 41 -13.64 -9.28 -14.18
N GLN A 42 -14.63 -8.52 -13.70
CA GLN A 42 -15.68 -9.01 -12.81
C GLN A 42 -17.00 -9.14 -13.59
N ASN A 43 -17.67 -10.29 -13.44
CA ASN A 43 -19.03 -10.46 -13.96
C ASN A 43 -19.97 -9.47 -13.27
N LYS A 44 -20.82 -8.77 -14.04
CA LYS A 44 -21.77 -7.75 -13.55
C LYS A 44 -22.74 -8.28 -12.50
N ASP A 45 -23.05 -9.57 -12.53
CA ASP A 45 -23.97 -10.20 -11.59
C ASP A 45 -23.31 -10.48 -10.22
N VAL A 46 -21.98 -10.60 -10.18
CA VAL A 46 -21.25 -10.94 -8.95
C VAL A 46 -21.05 -9.69 -8.11
N LYS A 47 -21.62 -9.66 -6.91
CA LYS A 47 -21.49 -8.56 -5.94
C LYS A 47 -20.72 -9.00 -4.70
N GLY A 48 -20.08 -8.04 -4.02
CA GLY A 48 -19.42 -8.29 -2.73
C GLY A 48 -18.02 -8.90 -2.79
N LEU A 49 -17.38 -8.91 -3.97
CA LEU A 49 -15.95 -9.22 -4.06
C LEU A 49 -15.13 -8.08 -3.44
N VAL A 50 -14.35 -8.40 -2.41
CA VAL A 50 -13.46 -7.43 -1.76
C VAL A 50 -12.04 -7.65 -2.24
N ILE A 51 -11.48 -6.61 -2.87
CA ILE A 51 -10.07 -6.55 -3.28
C ILE A 51 -9.27 -5.93 -2.15
N ARG A 52 -8.23 -6.61 -1.68
CA ARG A 52 -7.33 -6.11 -0.62
C ARG A 52 -5.98 -5.74 -1.24
N PRO A 53 -5.46 -4.53 -0.96
CA PRO A 53 -4.15 -4.11 -1.48
C PRO A 53 -2.99 -4.85 -0.78
N VAL A 54 -3.24 -5.44 0.38
CA VAL A 54 -2.24 -6.15 1.19
C VAL A 54 -2.76 -7.53 1.62
N GLY A 55 -1.88 -8.53 1.64
CA GLY A 55 -2.21 -9.90 2.06
C GLY A 55 -2.89 -10.72 0.96
N VAL A 56 -3.94 -11.49 1.32
CA VAL A 56 -4.69 -12.30 0.34
C VAL A 56 -5.52 -11.36 -0.54
N PRO A 57 -5.25 -11.28 -1.86
CA PRO A 57 -5.73 -10.20 -2.72
C PRO A 57 -7.25 -10.20 -2.92
N TYR A 58 -7.93 -11.34 -2.78
CA TYR A 58 -9.37 -11.48 -2.96
C TYR A 58 -10.02 -12.11 -1.74
N THR A 59 -11.05 -11.47 -1.20
CA THR A 59 -11.91 -12.06 -0.17
C THR A 59 -13.27 -12.40 -0.77
N PHE A 60 -13.59 -13.69 -0.79
CA PHE A 60 -14.84 -14.22 -1.34
C PHE A 60 -15.95 -14.37 -0.31
N GLN A 61 -15.70 -14.06 0.96
CA GLN A 61 -16.64 -14.26 2.07
C GLN A 61 -17.99 -13.55 1.88
N TYR A 62 -17.99 -12.41 1.19
CA TYR A 62 -19.18 -11.58 0.98
C TYR A 62 -19.74 -11.69 -0.43
N VAL A 63 -19.24 -12.64 -1.22
CA VAL A 63 -19.62 -12.76 -2.62
C VAL A 63 -20.99 -13.41 -2.75
N SER A 64 -21.91 -12.73 -3.42
CA SER A 64 -23.20 -13.26 -3.84
C SER A 64 -23.35 -13.20 -5.35
N LYS A 65 -24.15 -14.12 -5.89
CA LYS A 65 -24.57 -14.13 -7.29
C LYS A 65 -25.81 -13.26 -7.50
#